data_AF-A0A1G2QDB5-F1
#
_entry.id   AF-A0A1G2QDB5-F1
#
_cell.length_a   1.000
_cell.length_b   1.000
_cell.length_c   1.000
_cell.angle_alpha   90.00
_cell.angle_beta   90.00
_cell.angle_gamma   90.00
#
_symmetry.space_group_name_H-M   'P 1'
#
loop_
_entity.id
_entity.type
_entity.pdbx_description
1 polymer ?
#
loop_
_entity_poly.entity_id
_entity_poly.type
_entity_poly.pdbx_seq_one_letter_code
_entity_poly.pdbx_strand_id
1 'polypeptide(L)'
;MKFVFIAPRFHTNFYYLVKTLLDHGHQVDFLALYEGKSEDHSLVKPIIVGKPNSRWPLIIKLIKQILFSQADVLIIKDIVTPYSLIALTTGFLLRKKMLALTQIPKYRAQLVSGAVTWLWRVFHTEAITPVQGDLRFSNGNPTLWYVPFVIEANDKPYEAHPDVGQINILCVGKFQTRKNQLLLVQAVEQLCQEFPLKLLLAGEVEEFSYFEKLQHYIHNHNLDSIVTIVPHLPWAKMSDLYRASDIFVLPSSGEPAAYSILEAMSYGLPVVSSDDNGTQWYIKSNSNGFIFRHDDLADLILKLRTILGDKAKLKVMGGVSLQLTKQLHQPVIFYQKVMAIIN
;
A
#
# COMPACT_ATOMS: atom_id res chain seq x y z
N MET A 1 -3.81 25.50 -9.01
CA MET A 1 -4.90 24.96 -8.16
C MET A 1 -4.36 24.65 -6.78
N LYS A 2 -5.19 24.82 -5.75
CA LYS A 2 -4.94 24.40 -4.37
C LYS A 2 -5.69 23.11 -4.06
N PHE A 3 -4.95 22.07 -3.69
CA PHE A 3 -5.46 20.76 -3.28
C PHE A 3 -5.48 20.67 -1.76
N VAL A 4 -6.54 20.10 -1.20
CA VAL A 4 -6.60 19.78 0.23
C VAL A 4 -6.93 18.31 0.39
N PHE A 5 -5.97 17.56 0.93
CA PHE A 5 -6.18 16.17 1.32
C PHE A 5 -6.85 16.10 2.68
N ILE A 6 -7.79 15.18 2.82
CA ILE A 6 -8.53 14.94 4.07
C ILE A 6 -8.50 13.44 4.33
N ALA A 7 -7.75 13.02 5.35
CA ALA A 7 -7.54 11.60 5.65
C ALA A 7 -7.36 11.35 7.16
N PRO A 8 -7.41 10.08 7.63
CA PRO A 8 -7.17 9.78 9.03
C PRO A 8 -5.79 10.22 9.51
N ARG A 9 -4.76 9.99 8.68
CA ARG A 9 -3.33 10.31 8.92
C ARG A 9 -2.57 10.49 7.60
N PHE A 10 -1.36 11.02 7.67
CA PHE A 10 -0.48 11.20 6.50
C PHE A 10 0.37 9.95 6.26
N HIS A 11 -0.23 8.92 5.69
CA HIS A 11 0.49 7.68 5.40
C HIS A 11 1.47 7.83 4.21
N THR A 12 2.54 7.02 4.17
CA THR A 12 3.52 6.94 3.08
C THR A 12 2.93 6.88 1.66
N ASN A 13 1.74 6.30 1.47
CA ASN A 13 1.10 6.24 0.15
C ASN A 13 0.58 7.61 -0.34
N PHE A 14 0.53 8.63 0.52
CA PHE A 14 0.24 10.01 0.15
C PHE A 14 1.48 10.80 -0.24
N TYR A 15 2.68 10.37 0.18
CA TYR A 15 3.92 11.13 0.01
C TYR A 15 4.14 11.51 -1.46
N TYR A 16 4.15 10.53 -2.35
CA TYR A 16 4.36 10.77 -3.79
C TYR A 16 3.17 11.46 -4.47
N LEU A 17 1.96 11.35 -3.91
CA LEU A 17 0.78 12.07 -4.41
C LEU A 17 0.89 13.57 -4.13
N VAL A 18 1.36 13.91 -2.92
CA VAL A 18 1.60 15.29 -2.52
C VAL A 18 2.82 15.85 -3.25
N LYS A 19 3.93 15.10 -3.28
CA LYS A 19 5.16 15.49 -3.98
C LYS A 19 4.88 15.87 -5.43
N THR A 20 4.20 15.00 -6.17
CA THR A 20 3.94 15.26 -7.61
C THR A 20 3.06 16.49 -7.83
N LEU A 21 2.09 16.76 -6.96
CA LEU A 21 1.29 17.99 -7.06
C LEU A 21 2.13 19.24 -6.80
N LEU A 22 2.99 19.21 -5.77
CA LEU A 22 3.91 20.31 -5.46
C LEU A 22 4.92 20.54 -6.61
N ASP A 23 5.50 19.48 -7.17
CA ASP A 23 6.45 19.54 -8.28
C ASP A 23 5.84 20.19 -9.55
N HIS A 24 4.51 20.09 -9.73
CA HIS A 24 3.77 20.73 -10.83
C HIS A 24 3.22 22.12 -10.45
N GLY A 25 3.71 22.73 -9.37
CA GLY A 25 3.37 24.11 -8.97
C GLY A 25 1.99 24.26 -8.32
N HIS A 26 1.37 23.17 -7.88
CA HIS A 26 0.13 23.24 -7.09
C HIS A 26 0.43 23.49 -5.62
N GLN A 27 -0.53 24.09 -4.91
CA GLN A 27 -0.48 24.19 -3.45
C GLN A 27 -1.18 22.99 -2.84
N VAL A 28 -0.64 22.44 -1.75
CA VAL A 28 -1.20 21.26 -1.08
C VAL A 28 -1.27 21.48 0.43
N ASP A 29 -2.47 21.44 0.99
CA ASP A 29 -2.67 21.29 2.43
C ASP A 29 -3.11 19.86 2.75
N PHE A 30 -2.78 19.37 3.95
CA PHE A 30 -3.20 18.05 4.41
C PHE A 30 -3.90 18.15 5.77
N LEU A 31 -5.18 17.81 5.82
CA LEU A 31 -5.98 17.75 7.04
C LEU A 31 -6.02 16.31 7.54
N ALA A 32 -5.39 16.05 8.69
CA ALA A 32 -5.32 14.72 9.30
C ALA A 32 -6.12 14.66 10.61
N LEU A 33 -6.76 13.53 10.89
CA LEU A 33 -7.48 13.34 12.16
C LEU A 33 -6.54 13.12 13.33
N TYR A 34 -5.39 12.48 13.09
CA TYR A 34 -4.33 12.25 14.07
C TYR A 34 -2.97 12.15 13.37
N GLU A 35 -1.89 12.29 14.15
CA GLU A 35 -0.51 12.17 13.69
C GLU A 35 -0.03 10.72 13.80
N GLY A 36 0.63 10.19 12.76
CA GLY A 36 1.28 8.89 12.81
C GLY A 36 2.64 8.96 13.52
N LYS A 37 3.12 7.82 14.04
CA LYS A 37 4.40 7.77 14.78
C LYS A 37 5.63 7.65 13.86
N SER A 38 5.44 7.16 12.64
CA SER A 38 6.51 6.68 11.74
C SER A 38 6.37 7.25 10.31
N GLU A 39 5.76 8.43 10.17
CA GLU A 39 5.46 9.08 8.89
C GLU A 39 6.53 10.13 8.52
N ASP A 40 6.83 10.28 7.23
CA ASP A 40 7.69 11.35 6.72
C ASP A 40 6.86 12.61 6.46
N HIS A 41 7.13 13.69 7.22
CA HIS A 41 6.44 14.98 7.10
C HIS A 41 7.31 16.07 6.45
N SER A 42 8.38 15.69 5.73
CA SER A 42 9.30 16.63 5.08
C SER A 42 8.63 17.51 4.01
N LEU A 43 7.63 16.99 3.30
CA LEU A 43 6.92 17.72 2.23
C LEU A 43 5.79 18.60 2.74
N VAL A 44 4.95 18.06 3.62
CA VAL A 44 3.78 18.74 4.16
C VAL A 44 3.60 18.32 5.61
N LYS A 45 3.47 19.31 6.49
CA LYS A 45 3.09 19.08 7.89
C LYS A 45 1.57 18.98 8.01
N PRO A 46 1.00 17.84 8.43
CA PRO A 46 -0.46 17.71 8.52
C PRO A 46 -1.07 18.65 9.56
N ILE A 47 -2.14 19.33 9.19
CA ILE A 47 -2.96 20.11 10.11
C ILE A 47 -3.86 19.12 10.84
N ILE A 48 -3.56 18.88 12.11
CA ILE A 48 -4.32 17.93 12.94
C ILE A 48 -5.66 18.54 13.30
N VAL A 49 -6.75 18.01 12.74
CA VAL A 49 -8.11 18.46 12.96
C VAL A 49 -8.82 17.71 14.11
N GLY A 50 -8.21 16.64 14.67
CA GLY A 50 -8.83 15.83 15.72
C GLY A 50 -7.90 15.22 16.77
N LYS A 51 -8.52 14.65 17.81
CA LYS A 51 -7.96 13.63 18.68
C LYS A 51 -8.94 12.45 18.68
N PRO A 52 -8.49 11.19 18.84
CA PRO A 52 -9.36 10.00 18.79
C PRO A 52 -10.60 10.05 19.71
N ASN A 53 -10.54 10.83 20.81
CA ASN A 53 -11.51 10.74 21.92
C ASN A 53 -12.54 11.90 22.00
N SER A 54 -12.70 12.76 21.00
CA SER A 54 -13.76 13.79 21.04
C SER A 54 -14.40 14.10 19.68
N ARG A 55 -15.71 13.84 19.55
CA ARG A 55 -16.46 13.94 18.27
C ARG A 55 -16.85 15.36 17.87
N TRP A 56 -17.28 16.22 18.80
CA TRP A 56 -17.85 17.53 18.45
C TRP A 56 -16.81 18.61 18.08
N PRO A 57 -15.67 18.76 18.76
CA PRO A 57 -14.61 19.70 18.38
C PRO A 57 -14.01 19.39 17.00
N LEU A 58 -14.02 18.12 16.60
CA LEU A 58 -13.53 17.62 15.32
C LEU A 58 -14.33 18.19 14.13
N ILE A 59 -15.66 18.20 14.24
CA ILE A 59 -16.56 18.64 13.17
C ILE A 59 -16.33 20.12 12.86
N ILE A 60 -16.38 20.97 13.89
CA ILE A 60 -16.24 22.43 13.74
C ILE A 60 -14.85 22.77 13.21
N LYS A 61 -13.81 22.11 13.73
CA LYS A 61 -12.43 22.36 13.29
C LYS A 61 -12.24 21.94 11.83
N LEU A 62 -12.73 20.77 11.42
CA LEU A 62 -12.65 20.31 10.03
C LEU A 62 -13.39 21.27 9.09
N ILE A 63 -14.63 21.65 9.40
CA ILE A 63 -15.42 22.59 8.61
C ILE A 63 -14.68 23.93 8.46
N LYS A 64 -14.18 24.50 9.58
CA LYS A 64 -13.40 25.74 9.56
C LYS A 64 -12.17 25.63 8.66
N GLN A 65 -11.40 24.55 8.80
CA GLN A 65 -10.21 24.36 7.97
C GLN A 65 -10.56 24.26 6.48
N ILE A 66 -11.62 23.54 6.12
CA ILE A 66 -12.08 23.49 4.72
C ILE A 66 -12.53 24.87 4.23
N LEU A 67 -13.32 25.61 5.02
CA LEU A 67 -13.79 26.95 4.68
C LEU A 67 -12.65 27.94 4.43
N PHE A 68 -11.64 27.95 5.30
CA PHE A 68 -10.50 28.87 5.20
C PHE A 68 -9.38 28.38 4.28
N SER A 69 -9.43 27.12 3.82
CA SER A 69 -8.37 26.55 2.99
C SER A 69 -8.26 27.19 1.61
N GLN A 70 -9.30 27.85 1.10
CA GLN A 70 -9.36 28.31 -0.31
C GLN A 70 -9.11 27.17 -1.32
N ALA A 71 -9.43 25.91 -0.97
CA ALA A 71 -9.24 24.76 -1.84
C ALA A 71 -9.96 24.92 -3.19
N ASP A 72 -9.34 24.52 -4.28
CA ASP A 72 -10.02 24.27 -5.56
C ASP A 72 -10.53 22.83 -5.63
N VAL A 73 -9.74 21.90 -5.08
CA VAL A 73 -10.01 20.46 -5.10
C VAL A 73 -9.85 19.87 -3.70
N LEU A 74 -10.85 19.12 -3.24
CA LEU A 74 -10.78 18.31 -2.02
C LEU A 74 -10.51 16.85 -2.40
N ILE A 75 -9.44 16.27 -1.85
CA ILE A 75 -9.13 14.85 -1.99
C ILE A 75 -9.44 14.15 -0.67
N ILE A 76 -10.49 13.34 -0.65
CA ILE A 76 -11.08 12.80 0.59
C ILE A 76 -10.82 11.30 0.66
N LYS A 77 -10.10 10.82 1.68
CA LYS A 77 -9.91 9.39 1.93
C LYS A 77 -11.16 8.81 2.57
N ASP A 78 -11.61 7.69 2.02
CA ASP A 78 -12.87 7.02 2.40
C ASP A 78 -14.09 7.93 2.20
N ILE A 79 -15.28 7.35 2.08
CA ILE A 79 -16.52 8.14 1.90
C ILE A 79 -17.69 7.69 2.77
N VAL A 80 -17.43 6.79 3.71
CA VAL A 80 -18.44 6.22 4.62
C VAL A 80 -18.10 6.47 6.09
N THR A 81 -17.08 7.28 6.34
CA THR A 81 -16.65 7.65 7.69
C THR A 81 -17.28 8.99 8.10
N PRO A 82 -17.48 9.27 9.39
CA PRO A 82 -18.06 10.53 9.82
C PRO A 82 -17.32 11.77 9.31
N TYR A 83 -15.98 11.74 9.29
CA TYR A 83 -15.17 12.87 8.80
C TYR A 83 -15.29 13.06 7.28
N SER A 84 -15.37 11.98 6.50
CA SER A 84 -15.51 12.08 5.05
C SER A 84 -16.88 12.62 4.66
N LEU A 85 -17.95 12.24 5.37
CA LEU A 85 -19.28 12.82 5.16
C LEU A 85 -19.32 14.32 5.45
N ILE A 86 -18.64 14.77 6.51
CA ILE A 86 -18.50 16.21 6.82
C ILE A 86 -17.74 16.93 5.70
N ALA A 87 -16.64 16.35 5.24
CA ALA A 87 -15.83 16.90 4.15
C ALA A 87 -16.63 16.98 2.83
N LEU A 88 -17.35 15.92 2.47
CA LEU A 88 -18.21 15.86 1.28
C LEU A 88 -19.32 16.91 1.35
N THR A 89 -20.02 17.00 2.50
CA THR A 89 -21.10 17.99 2.68
C THR A 89 -20.56 19.40 2.59
N THR A 90 -19.43 19.68 3.25
CA THR A 90 -18.81 21.02 3.24
C THR A 90 -18.33 21.38 1.83
N GLY A 91 -17.65 20.45 1.15
CA GLY A 91 -17.18 20.64 -0.23
C GLY A 91 -18.32 20.88 -1.21
N PHE A 92 -19.41 20.13 -1.09
CA PHE A 92 -20.62 20.29 -1.89
C PHE A 92 -21.27 21.67 -1.71
N LEU A 93 -21.47 22.10 -0.45
CA LEU A 93 -22.02 23.43 -0.15
C LEU A 93 -21.13 24.57 -0.69
N LEU A 94 -19.81 24.35 -0.70
CA LEU A 94 -18.82 25.29 -1.24
C LEU A 94 -18.55 25.14 -2.74
N ARG A 95 -19.28 24.25 -3.43
CA ARG A 95 -19.12 23.94 -4.86
C ARG A 95 -17.68 23.61 -5.26
N LYS A 96 -16.96 22.86 -4.41
CA LYS A 96 -15.59 22.42 -4.67
C LYS A 96 -15.58 21.18 -5.55
N LYS A 97 -14.53 21.02 -6.36
CA LYS A 97 -14.25 19.75 -7.03
C LYS A 97 -13.85 18.73 -5.96
N MET A 98 -14.40 17.53 -6.00
CA MET A 98 -14.17 16.51 -4.99
C MET A 98 -13.72 15.21 -5.64
N LEU A 99 -12.65 14.63 -5.08
CA LEU A 99 -12.09 13.36 -5.48
C LEU A 99 -12.00 12.43 -4.27
N ALA A 100 -12.70 11.31 -4.30
CA ALA A 100 -12.66 10.30 -3.26
C ALA A 100 -11.52 9.30 -3.49
N LEU A 101 -10.68 9.05 -2.49
CA LEU A 101 -9.70 7.97 -2.51
C LEU A 101 -10.29 6.72 -1.84
N THR A 102 -10.48 5.66 -2.62
CA THR A 102 -11.04 4.39 -2.14
C THR A 102 -10.12 3.22 -2.46
N GLN A 103 -10.37 2.07 -1.82
CA GLN A 103 -9.73 0.78 -2.10
C GLN A 103 -10.76 -0.22 -2.63
N ILE A 104 -11.93 0.26 -3.07
CA ILE A 104 -12.92 -0.57 -3.72
C ILE A 104 -12.39 -0.97 -5.11
N PRO A 105 -12.47 -2.26 -5.50
CA PRO A 105 -12.05 -2.69 -6.83
C PRO A 105 -12.81 -1.99 -7.95
N LYS A 106 -12.11 -1.55 -9.00
CA LYS A 106 -12.74 -0.97 -10.20
C LYS A 106 -13.59 -2.01 -10.95
N TYR A 107 -13.13 -3.25 -11.07
CA TYR A 107 -13.79 -4.33 -11.78
C TYR A 107 -14.02 -5.54 -10.83
N ARG A 108 -15.22 -5.76 -10.26
CA ARG A 108 -15.53 -6.97 -9.43
C ARG A 108 -17.04 -7.24 -9.27
N ALA A 109 -17.37 -8.51 -9.01
CA ALA A 109 -18.71 -9.11 -8.89
C ALA A 109 -19.62 -8.70 -7.69
N GLN A 110 -19.16 -7.97 -6.66
CA GLN A 110 -20.02 -7.61 -5.52
C GLN A 110 -19.97 -6.12 -5.17
N LEU A 111 -21.12 -5.48 -5.44
CA LEU A 111 -21.68 -4.21 -4.97
C LEU A 111 -20.72 -3.33 -4.14
N VAL A 112 -20.15 -2.30 -4.79
CA VAL A 112 -20.18 -0.98 -4.13
C VAL A 112 -21.64 -0.81 -3.68
N SER A 113 -21.91 -0.74 -2.38
CA SER A 113 -23.30 -0.68 -1.93
C SER A 113 -24.02 0.45 -2.67
N GLY A 114 -25.30 0.24 -3.02
CA GLY A 114 -26.08 1.25 -3.73
C GLY A 114 -26.01 2.62 -3.04
N ALA A 115 -25.92 2.61 -1.70
CA ALA A 115 -25.71 3.79 -0.87
C ALA A 115 -24.40 4.54 -1.16
N VAL A 116 -23.27 3.85 -1.32
CA VAL A 116 -21.95 4.46 -1.59
C VAL A 116 -21.93 5.09 -2.98
N THR A 117 -22.47 4.38 -3.98
CA THR A 117 -22.59 4.93 -5.35
C THR A 117 -23.58 6.10 -5.40
N TRP A 118 -24.66 6.02 -4.62
CA TRP A 118 -25.63 7.10 -4.48
C TRP A 118 -25.00 8.34 -3.82
N LEU A 119 -24.20 8.19 -2.76
CA LEU A 119 -23.47 9.29 -2.13
C LEU A 119 -22.54 10.00 -3.12
N TRP A 120 -21.77 9.27 -3.92
CA TRP A 120 -20.93 9.87 -4.97
C TRP A 120 -21.74 10.73 -5.95
N ARG A 121 -22.92 10.24 -6.37
CA ARG A 121 -23.80 10.99 -7.28
C ARG A 121 -24.39 12.23 -6.63
N VAL A 122 -24.89 12.11 -5.40
CA VAL A 122 -25.48 13.22 -4.62
C VAL A 122 -24.46 14.35 -4.44
N PHE A 123 -23.22 13.99 -4.14
CA PHE A 123 -22.15 14.96 -3.90
C PHE A 123 -21.36 15.32 -5.16
N HIS A 124 -21.75 14.87 -6.37
CA HIS A 124 -21.00 15.08 -7.61
C HIS A 124 -19.50 14.78 -7.48
N THR A 125 -19.18 13.68 -6.78
CA THR A 125 -17.81 13.30 -6.43
C THR A 125 -17.33 12.19 -7.33
N GLU A 126 -16.19 12.40 -7.98
CA GLU A 126 -15.45 11.35 -8.68
C GLU A 126 -14.64 10.54 -7.67
N ALA A 127 -14.41 9.26 -7.93
CA ALA A 127 -13.62 8.39 -7.05
C ALA A 127 -12.44 7.78 -7.80
N ILE A 128 -11.30 7.62 -7.12
CA ILE A 128 -10.14 6.91 -7.64
C ILE A 128 -9.75 5.74 -6.74
N THR A 129 -9.26 4.67 -7.37
CA THR A 129 -8.83 3.46 -6.68
C THR A 129 -7.53 2.90 -7.28
N PRO A 130 -6.58 2.45 -6.44
CA PRO A 130 -5.40 1.71 -6.87
C PRO A 130 -5.71 0.23 -7.10
N VAL A 131 -6.94 -0.22 -6.80
CA VAL A 131 -7.37 -1.61 -6.88
C VAL A 131 -8.09 -1.81 -8.21
N GLN A 132 -7.39 -2.44 -9.16
CA GLN A 132 -7.96 -2.74 -10.48
C GLN A 132 -9.15 -3.69 -10.37
N GLY A 133 -9.00 -4.76 -9.59
CA GLY A 133 -9.96 -5.86 -9.57
C GLY A 133 -9.82 -6.76 -10.80
N ASP A 134 -10.80 -7.63 -10.98
CA ASP A 134 -10.84 -8.65 -12.00
C ASP A 134 -11.42 -8.13 -13.32
N LEU A 135 -10.56 -8.06 -14.34
CA LEU A 135 -10.89 -7.57 -15.68
C LEU A 135 -11.92 -8.42 -16.43
N ARG A 136 -12.25 -9.63 -15.95
CA ARG A 136 -13.34 -10.42 -16.51
C ARG A 136 -14.70 -9.75 -16.35
N PHE A 137 -14.83 -8.81 -15.41
CA PHE A 137 -16.03 -7.98 -15.26
C PHE A 137 -15.91 -6.70 -16.10
N SER A 138 -16.65 -6.63 -17.21
CA SER A 138 -16.62 -5.50 -18.15
C SER A 138 -17.26 -4.22 -17.60
N ASN A 139 -18.16 -4.34 -16.62
CA ASN A 139 -18.93 -3.21 -16.09
C ASN A 139 -18.28 -2.66 -14.83
N GLY A 140 -17.28 -1.79 -14.99
CA GLY A 140 -16.78 -0.96 -13.89
C GLY A 140 -17.75 0.17 -13.55
N ASN A 141 -17.71 0.69 -12.31
CA ASN A 141 -18.50 1.88 -11.94
C ASN A 141 -17.99 3.12 -12.73
N PRO A 142 -18.84 3.86 -13.46
CA PRO A 142 -18.39 4.96 -14.34
C PRO A 142 -17.74 6.13 -13.59
N THR A 143 -18.10 6.35 -12.31
CA THR A 143 -17.54 7.42 -11.47
C THR A 143 -16.39 6.92 -10.59
N LEU A 144 -15.90 5.70 -10.84
CA LEU A 144 -14.74 5.12 -10.17
C LEU A 144 -13.63 4.93 -11.21
N TRP A 145 -12.48 5.54 -11.00
CA TRP A 145 -11.36 5.53 -11.94
C TRP A 145 -10.20 4.73 -11.37
N TYR A 146 -9.55 3.94 -12.22
CA TYR A 146 -8.33 3.26 -11.84
C TYR A 146 -7.14 4.22 -11.93
N VAL A 147 -6.56 4.50 -10.76
CA VAL A 147 -5.34 5.29 -10.59
C VAL A 147 -4.40 4.48 -9.70
N PRO A 148 -3.33 3.89 -10.25
CA PRO A 148 -2.45 3.01 -9.48
C PRO A 148 -1.77 3.79 -8.35
N PHE A 149 -1.29 3.08 -7.33
CA PHE A 149 -0.30 3.66 -6.45
C PHE A 149 0.94 4.08 -7.25
N VAL A 150 1.60 5.13 -6.79
CA VAL A 150 2.78 5.69 -7.46
C VAL A 150 3.93 5.83 -6.48
N ILE A 151 5.15 5.62 -7.00
CA ILE A 151 6.41 5.71 -6.30
C ILE A 151 7.50 6.13 -7.29
N GLU A 152 8.52 6.85 -6.84
CA GLU A 152 9.73 7.05 -7.63
C GLU A 152 10.51 5.74 -7.71
N ALA A 153 10.96 5.38 -8.91
CA ALA A 153 11.80 4.21 -9.08
C ALA A 153 13.19 4.51 -8.49
N ASN A 154 13.77 3.56 -7.74
CA ASN A 154 15.12 3.77 -7.22
C ASN A 154 16.17 3.51 -8.31
N ASP A 155 17.12 4.44 -8.45
CA ASP A 155 18.24 4.31 -9.38
C ASP A 155 19.34 3.35 -8.89
N LYS A 156 19.31 3.00 -7.59
CA LYS A 156 20.12 1.95 -6.97
C LYS A 156 19.21 0.86 -6.39
N PRO A 157 18.56 0.07 -7.26
CA PRO A 157 17.51 -0.86 -6.85
C PRO A 157 18.09 -2.05 -6.05
N TYR A 158 19.24 -2.57 -6.46
CA TYR A 158 19.82 -3.80 -5.94
C TYR A 158 21.32 -3.61 -5.68
N GLU A 159 21.77 -3.80 -4.45
CA GLU A 159 23.17 -4.07 -4.18
C GLU A 159 23.32 -5.59 -4.23
N ALA A 160 23.95 -6.08 -5.30
CA ALA A 160 24.33 -7.48 -5.37
C ALA A 160 25.21 -7.77 -4.16
N HIS A 161 24.74 -8.62 -3.25
CA HIS A 161 25.58 -9.10 -2.16
C HIS A 161 26.71 -9.92 -2.80
N PRO A 162 27.97 -9.44 -2.73
CA PRO A 162 29.10 -10.24 -3.14
C PRO A 162 29.22 -11.36 -2.10
N ASP A 163 29.07 -12.60 -2.54
CA ASP A 163 29.40 -13.81 -1.78
C ASP A 163 28.59 -14.09 -0.50
N VAL A 164 27.44 -14.77 -0.64
CA VAL A 164 27.15 -16.06 0.04
C VAL A 164 26.03 -16.73 -0.77
N GLY A 165 26.04 -18.05 -0.94
CA GLY A 165 24.94 -18.80 -1.56
C GLY A 165 23.53 -18.60 -0.96
N GLN A 166 23.34 -17.72 0.03
CA GLN A 166 22.10 -17.40 0.74
C GLN A 166 21.10 -16.59 -0.11
N ILE A 167 19.80 -16.66 0.24
CA ILE A 167 18.70 -15.86 -0.32
C ILE A 167 17.97 -15.15 0.82
N ASN A 168 17.84 -13.83 0.73
CA ASN A 168 17.18 -12.99 1.72
C ASN A 168 15.73 -12.69 1.32
N ILE A 169 14.79 -13.21 2.11
CA ILE A 169 13.34 -13.01 1.97
C ILE A 169 12.90 -11.88 2.89
N LEU A 170 12.18 -10.90 2.35
CA LEU A 170 11.61 -9.80 3.12
C LEU A 170 10.08 -9.86 3.12
N CYS A 171 9.49 -9.66 4.30
CA CYS A 171 8.07 -9.39 4.45
C CYS A 171 7.87 -8.13 5.30
N VAL A 172 7.23 -7.12 4.70
CA VAL A 172 6.91 -5.84 5.37
C VAL A 172 5.41 -5.74 5.60
N GLY A 173 5.01 -5.63 6.86
CA GLY A 173 3.64 -5.43 7.27
C GLY A 173 3.47 -5.52 8.77
N LYS A 174 2.47 -4.80 9.31
CA LYS A 174 2.10 -4.87 10.73
C LYS A 174 1.93 -6.31 11.19
N PHE A 175 2.34 -6.62 12.41
CA PHE A 175 2.09 -7.93 13.01
C PHE A 175 0.62 -8.01 13.44
N GLN A 176 -0.18 -8.68 12.63
CA GLN A 176 -1.62 -8.90 12.81
C GLN A 176 -2.05 -10.12 12.02
N THR A 177 -3.10 -10.81 12.46
CA THR A 177 -3.60 -12.05 11.82
C THR A 177 -3.77 -11.91 10.31
N ARG A 178 -4.33 -10.78 9.86
CA ARG A 178 -4.57 -10.45 8.45
C ARG A 178 -3.30 -10.47 7.56
N LYS A 179 -2.12 -10.17 8.12
CA LYS A 179 -0.86 -10.12 7.36
C LYS A 179 -0.20 -11.50 7.20
N ASN A 180 -0.63 -12.48 8.00
CA ASN A 180 -0.30 -13.89 7.91
C ASN A 180 1.19 -14.23 7.73
N GLN A 181 2.09 -13.49 8.40
CA GLN A 181 3.52 -13.77 8.44
C GLN A 181 3.83 -15.20 8.93
N LEU A 182 2.99 -15.77 9.81
CA LEU A 182 3.10 -17.15 10.26
C LEU A 182 3.07 -18.17 9.10
N LEU A 183 2.20 -17.98 8.10
CA LEU A 183 2.17 -18.83 6.90
C LEU A 183 3.51 -18.81 6.15
N LEU A 184 4.14 -17.62 6.07
CA LEU A 184 5.46 -17.48 5.46
C LEU A 184 6.57 -18.14 6.30
N VAL A 185 6.51 -18.04 7.63
CA VAL A 185 7.45 -18.75 8.52
C VAL A 185 7.33 -20.27 8.32
N GLN A 186 6.11 -20.80 8.24
CA GLN A 186 5.84 -22.21 7.94
C GLN A 186 6.38 -22.66 6.58
N ALA A 187 6.28 -21.80 5.56
CA ALA A 187 6.85 -22.09 4.25
C ALA A 187 8.38 -22.08 4.28
N VAL A 188 8.99 -21.12 5.00
CA VAL A 188 10.45 -21.01 5.16
C VAL A 188 11.02 -22.19 5.94
N GLU A 189 10.33 -22.69 6.96
CA GLU A 189 10.72 -23.90 7.71
C GLU A 189 10.91 -25.12 6.80
N GLN A 190 10.04 -25.30 5.80
CA GLN A 190 10.18 -26.41 4.86
C GLN A 190 11.29 -26.13 3.84
N LEU A 191 11.34 -24.91 3.31
CA LEU A 191 12.25 -24.55 2.22
C LEU A 191 13.70 -24.36 2.68
N CYS A 192 13.95 -24.09 3.97
CA CYS A 192 15.31 -23.90 4.48
C CYS A 192 16.16 -25.18 4.47
N GLN A 193 15.52 -26.34 4.26
CA GLN A 193 16.21 -27.61 4.03
C GLN A 193 16.70 -27.76 2.58
N GLU A 194 16.03 -27.09 1.64
CA GLU A 194 16.31 -27.16 0.20
C GLU A 194 17.22 -26.00 -0.26
N PHE A 195 17.12 -24.85 0.41
CA PHE A 195 17.78 -23.62 0.04
C PHE A 195 18.41 -22.95 1.27
N PRO A 196 19.56 -22.27 1.12
CA PRO A 196 20.10 -21.41 2.17
C PRO A 196 19.30 -20.10 2.25
N LEU A 197 18.39 -19.98 3.21
CA LEU A 197 17.46 -18.84 3.33
C LEU A 197 17.72 -18.00 4.58
N LYS A 198 17.37 -16.71 4.52
CA LYS A 198 17.03 -15.89 5.69
C LYS A 198 15.69 -15.22 5.46
N LEU A 199 14.90 -15.09 6.52
CA LEU A 199 13.64 -14.38 6.50
C LEU A 199 13.71 -13.17 7.44
N LEU A 200 13.41 -11.98 6.92
CA LEU A 200 13.24 -10.77 7.70
C LEU A 200 11.78 -10.36 7.71
N LEU A 201 11.19 -10.29 8.91
CA LEU A 201 9.85 -9.80 9.16
C LEU A 201 9.92 -8.40 9.78
N ALA A 202 9.41 -7.38 9.10
CA ALA A 202 9.47 -6.00 9.57
C ALA A 202 8.08 -5.35 9.63
N GLY A 203 7.78 -4.69 10.74
CA GLY A 203 6.53 -3.94 10.90
C GLY A 203 6.19 -3.62 12.35
N GLU A 204 5.22 -2.75 12.58
CA GLU A 204 4.74 -2.45 13.94
C GLU A 204 3.86 -3.58 14.49
N VAL A 205 3.93 -3.83 15.79
CA VAL A 205 3.02 -4.78 16.47
C VAL A 205 1.66 -4.14 16.65
N GLU A 206 0.66 -4.65 15.95
CA GLU A 206 -0.74 -4.21 16.06
C GLU A 206 -1.56 -5.17 16.93
N GLU A 207 -1.33 -6.47 16.78
CA GLU A 207 -2.02 -7.53 17.51
C GLU A 207 -1.00 -8.34 18.33
N PHE A 208 -0.95 -8.08 19.64
CA PHE A 208 0.04 -8.70 20.54
C PHE A 208 -0.08 -10.22 20.60
N SER A 209 -1.30 -10.77 20.67
CA SER A 209 -1.56 -12.21 20.68
C SER A 209 -1.03 -12.91 19.43
N TYR A 210 -1.18 -12.29 18.27
CA TYR A 210 -0.61 -12.80 17.02
C TYR A 210 0.92 -12.75 17.03
N PHE A 211 1.48 -11.65 17.52
CA PHE A 211 2.92 -11.47 17.61
C PHE A 211 3.57 -12.51 18.53
N GLU A 212 3.00 -12.75 19.72
CA GLU A 212 3.47 -13.80 20.63
C GLU A 212 3.38 -15.19 20.00
N LYS A 213 2.25 -15.50 19.34
CA LYS A 213 2.09 -16.77 18.61
C LYS A 213 3.18 -16.97 17.57
N LEU A 214 3.52 -15.92 16.81
CA LEU A 214 4.57 -15.95 15.80
C LEU A 214 5.95 -16.19 16.42
N GLN A 215 6.29 -15.48 17.49
CA GLN A 215 7.57 -15.67 18.19
C GLN A 215 7.69 -17.07 18.79
N HIS A 216 6.63 -17.57 19.41
CA HIS A 216 6.60 -18.91 19.98
C HIS A 216 6.78 -20.00 18.91
N TYR A 217 6.14 -19.84 17.75
CA TYR A 217 6.35 -20.75 16.62
C TYR A 217 7.81 -20.77 16.16
N ILE A 218 8.42 -19.60 15.96
CA ILE A 218 9.82 -19.49 15.53
C ILE A 218 10.75 -20.19 16.52
N HIS A 219 10.56 -19.95 17.81
CA HIS A 219 11.42 -20.52 18.85
C HIS A 219 11.25 -22.03 18.98
N ASN A 220 10.01 -22.53 19.08
CA ASN A 220 9.74 -23.95 19.24
C ASN A 220 10.19 -24.81 18.06
N HIS A 221 10.21 -24.21 16.86
CA HIS A 221 10.66 -24.87 15.63
C HIS A 221 12.16 -24.63 15.34
N ASN A 222 12.91 -24.05 16.29
CA ASN A 222 14.35 -23.76 16.18
C ASN A 222 14.73 -22.88 14.97
N LEU A 223 13.85 -21.93 14.61
CA LEU A 223 14.01 -21.06 13.46
C LEU A 223 14.69 -19.72 13.79
N ASP A 224 15.12 -19.50 15.04
CA ASP A 224 15.76 -18.25 15.49
C ASP A 224 17.00 -17.87 14.67
N SER A 225 17.71 -18.86 14.13
CA SER A 225 18.85 -18.63 13.26
C SER A 225 18.47 -18.25 11.82
N ILE A 226 17.23 -18.46 11.40
CA ILE A 226 16.74 -18.25 10.02
C ILE A 226 15.83 -17.02 9.93
N VAL A 227 15.00 -16.80 10.94
CA VAL A 227 13.97 -15.76 10.96
C VAL A 227 14.37 -14.63 11.91
N THR A 228 14.45 -13.42 11.39
CA THR A 228 14.66 -12.19 12.17
C THR A 228 13.38 -11.36 12.19
N ILE A 229 12.97 -10.90 13.38
CA ILE A 229 11.82 -10.02 13.57
C ILE A 229 12.31 -8.61 13.94
N VAL A 230 11.81 -7.61 13.24
CA VAL A 230 12.02 -6.19 13.53
C VAL A 230 10.66 -5.54 13.84
N PRO A 231 10.25 -5.46 15.13
CA PRO A 231 8.92 -5.03 15.55
C PRO A 231 8.69 -3.52 15.48
N HIS A 232 9.74 -2.75 15.16
CA HIS A 232 9.67 -1.33 14.89
C HIS A 232 10.90 -0.94 14.07
N LEU A 233 10.69 -0.20 12.98
CA LEU A 233 11.78 0.34 12.18
C LEU A 233 11.45 1.78 11.76
N PRO A 234 12.38 2.74 11.96
CA PRO A 234 12.24 4.08 11.43
C PRO A 234 12.09 4.06 9.90
N TRP A 235 11.24 4.93 9.35
CA TRP A 235 11.01 5.02 7.90
C TRP A 235 12.31 5.14 7.09
N ALA A 236 13.27 5.93 7.58
CA ALA A 236 14.57 6.14 6.93
C ALA A 236 15.37 4.84 6.70
N LYS A 237 15.10 3.78 7.49
CA LYS A 237 15.75 2.48 7.41
C LYS A 237 15.00 1.47 6.56
N MET A 238 13.78 1.77 6.12
CA MET A 238 13.01 0.89 5.22
C MET A 238 13.75 0.65 3.91
N SER A 239 14.41 1.67 3.37
CA SER A 239 15.16 1.55 2.11
C SER A 239 16.32 0.55 2.20
N ASP A 240 16.98 0.46 3.36
CA ASP A 240 18.08 -0.47 3.60
C ASP A 240 17.59 -1.92 3.56
N LEU A 241 16.40 -2.19 4.10
CA LEU A 241 15.81 -3.54 4.07
C LEU A 241 15.50 -4.00 2.66
N TYR A 242 14.87 -3.16 1.85
CA TYR A 242 14.55 -3.50 0.48
C TYR A 242 15.82 -3.74 -0.35
N ARG A 243 16.85 -2.89 -0.20
CA ARG A 243 18.15 -3.08 -0.89
C ARG A 243 18.89 -4.35 -0.46
N ALA A 244 18.74 -4.75 0.80
CA ALA A 244 19.43 -5.93 1.33
C ALA A 244 18.74 -7.27 1.01
N SER A 245 17.59 -7.25 0.33
CA SER A 245 16.75 -8.42 0.10
C SER A 245 16.80 -8.89 -1.36
N ASP A 246 16.52 -10.18 -1.60
CA ASP A 246 16.50 -10.78 -2.94
C ASP A 246 15.07 -11.01 -3.45
N ILE A 247 14.11 -11.12 -2.53
CA ILE A 247 12.69 -11.37 -2.84
C ILE A 247 11.81 -10.77 -1.77
N PHE A 248 10.68 -10.20 -2.19
CA PHE A 248 9.64 -9.73 -1.28
C PHE A 248 8.44 -10.67 -1.28
N VAL A 249 7.95 -11.02 -0.10
CA VAL A 249 6.79 -11.90 0.07
C VAL A 249 5.76 -11.25 0.99
N LEU A 250 4.50 -11.18 0.54
CA LEU A 250 3.39 -10.65 1.33
C LEU A 250 2.24 -11.67 1.36
N PRO A 251 2.14 -12.49 2.43
CA PRO A 251 1.16 -13.58 2.50
C PRO A 251 -0.23 -13.15 3.03
N SER A 252 -0.55 -11.86 2.98
CA SER A 252 -1.74 -11.30 3.62
C SER A 252 -3.05 -11.88 3.09
N SER A 253 -4.06 -12.07 3.94
CA SER A 253 -5.43 -12.41 3.55
C SER A 253 -6.32 -11.17 3.78
N GLY A 254 -7.34 -10.93 2.96
CA GLY A 254 -8.22 -9.77 3.06
C GLY A 254 -7.51 -8.41 3.01
N GLU A 255 -6.47 -8.25 2.20
CA GLU A 255 -5.71 -6.99 2.08
C GLU A 255 -6.35 -6.04 1.06
N PRO A 256 -6.90 -4.88 1.48
CA PRO A 256 -7.58 -3.98 0.55
C PRO A 256 -6.64 -3.42 -0.53
N ALA A 257 -5.43 -3.01 -0.15
CA ALA A 257 -4.38 -2.57 -1.06
C ALA A 257 -3.05 -2.46 -0.30
N ALA A 258 -1.98 -3.10 -0.81
CA ALA A 258 -0.66 -3.07 -0.20
C ALA A 258 0.29 -2.13 -0.97
N TYR A 259 0.69 -1.04 -0.32
CA TYR A 259 1.73 -0.16 -0.86
C TYR A 259 3.12 -0.83 -0.84
N SER A 260 3.38 -1.75 0.10
CA SER A 260 4.66 -2.45 0.23
C SER A 260 5.03 -3.34 -0.97
N ILE A 261 4.05 -3.82 -1.74
CA ILE A 261 4.29 -4.48 -3.02
C ILE A 261 5.00 -3.52 -3.98
N LEU A 262 4.47 -2.29 -4.09
CA LEU A 262 5.03 -1.28 -4.97
C LEU A 262 6.38 -0.77 -4.46
N GLU A 263 6.56 -0.64 -3.15
CA GLU A 263 7.87 -0.34 -2.55
C GLU A 263 8.90 -1.39 -2.97
N ALA A 264 8.63 -2.68 -2.76
CA ALA A 264 9.52 -3.76 -3.18
C ALA A 264 9.84 -3.72 -4.68
N MET A 265 8.83 -3.50 -5.53
CA MET A 265 9.04 -3.37 -6.97
C MET A 265 9.93 -2.17 -7.35
N SER A 266 9.85 -1.06 -6.60
CA SER A 266 10.69 0.13 -6.83
C SER A 266 12.17 -0.09 -6.53
N TYR A 267 12.49 -1.08 -5.69
CA TYR A 267 13.84 -1.58 -5.43
C TYR A 267 14.21 -2.76 -6.34
N GLY A 268 13.40 -3.06 -7.36
CA GLY A 268 13.67 -4.14 -8.28
C GLY A 268 13.67 -5.52 -7.61
N LEU A 269 12.81 -5.73 -6.61
CA LEU A 269 12.59 -7.06 -6.05
C LEU A 269 11.50 -7.80 -6.84
N PRO A 270 11.68 -9.11 -7.11
CA PRO A 270 10.55 -9.95 -7.46
C PRO A 270 9.59 -10.06 -6.27
N VAL A 271 8.30 -10.19 -6.56
CA VAL A 271 7.25 -10.20 -5.52
C VAL A 271 6.43 -11.47 -5.55
N VAL A 272 6.23 -12.09 -4.39
CA VAL A 272 5.22 -13.14 -4.18
C VAL A 272 4.13 -12.62 -3.26
N SER A 273 2.88 -12.64 -3.71
CA SER A 273 1.74 -12.17 -2.90
C SER A 273 0.57 -13.12 -3.03
N SER A 274 -0.32 -13.10 -2.04
CA SER A 274 -1.59 -13.82 -2.13
C SER A 274 -2.53 -13.22 -3.19
N ASP A 275 -3.53 -14.01 -3.60
CA ASP A 275 -4.63 -13.60 -4.46
C ASP A 275 -5.77 -12.84 -3.74
N ASP A 276 -5.67 -12.66 -2.42
CA ASP A 276 -6.58 -11.82 -1.63
C ASP A 276 -5.94 -10.50 -1.19
N ASN A 277 -5.25 -9.90 -2.16
CA ASN A 277 -4.64 -8.58 -2.06
C ASN A 277 -5.10 -7.68 -3.21
N GLY A 278 -5.63 -6.49 -2.92
CA GLY A 278 -6.17 -5.61 -3.96
C GLY A 278 -5.13 -5.06 -4.95
N THR A 279 -3.86 -5.04 -4.57
CA THR A 279 -2.73 -4.65 -5.45
C THR A 279 -2.02 -5.84 -6.07
N GLN A 280 -2.55 -7.06 -5.96
CA GLN A 280 -1.99 -8.27 -6.58
C GLN A 280 -1.75 -8.10 -8.09
N TRP A 281 -2.57 -7.28 -8.76
CA TRP A 281 -2.50 -7.05 -10.21
C TRP A 281 -1.24 -6.30 -10.67
N TYR A 282 -0.46 -5.74 -9.74
CA TYR A 282 0.86 -5.18 -10.05
C TYR A 282 1.88 -6.28 -10.31
N ILE A 283 1.59 -7.50 -9.85
CA ILE A 283 2.39 -8.70 -10.06
C ILE A 283 1.86 -9.41 -11.31
N LYS A 284 2.75 -9.61 -12.28
CA LYS A 284 2.54 -10.39 -13.49
C LYS A 284 3.22 -11.74 -13.29
N SER A 285 2.42 -12.77 -13.02
CA SER A 285 2.90 -14.14 -12.77
C SER A 285 3.87 -14.61 -13.86
N ASN A 286 4.98 -15.25 -13.46
CA ASN A 286 6.10 -15.66 -14.32
C ASN A 286 6.91 -14.51 -14.95
N SER A 287 6.56 -13.24 -14.68
CA SER A 287 7.24 -12.08 -15.28
C SER A 287 8.01 -11.28 -14.25
N ASN A 288 7.35 -10.78 -13.19
CA ASN A 288 8.02 -10.06 -12.09
C ASN A 288 7.76 -10.68 -10.71
N GLY A 289 7.17 -11.87 -10.68
CA GLY A 289 6.75 -12.51 -9.44
C GLY A 289 5.71 -13.59 -9.61
N PHE A 290 5.04 -13.92 -8.50
CA PHE A 290 3.97 -14.93 -8.47
C PHE A 290 2.81 -14.50 -7.56
N ILE A 291 1.61 -14.91 -7.96
CA ILE A 291 0.44 -14.92 -7.09
C ILE A 291 0.19 -16.35 -6.61
N PHE A 292 -0.07 -16.51 -5.31
CA PHE A 292 -0.46 -17.78 -4.70
C PHE A 292 -1.85 -17.64 -4.06
N ARG A 293 -2.53 -18.77 -3.81
CA ARG A 293 -3.83 -18.76 -3.13
C ARG A 293 -3.68 -18.37 -1.67
N HIS A 294 -4.40 -17.34 -1.21
CA HIS A 294 -4.36 -16.93 0.20
C HIS A 294 -4.66 -18.11 1.13
N ASP A 295 -3.99 -18.12 2.29
CA ASP A 295 -4.11 -19.16 3.32
C ASP A 295 -3.77 -20.60 2.85
N ASP A 296 -3.23 -20.77 1.64
CA ASP A 296 -2.75 -22.05 1.09
C ASP A 296 -1.22 -22.16 1.21
N LEU A 297 -0.77 -22.87 2.24
CA LEU A 297 0.65 -23.12 2.50
C LEU A 297 1.32 -23.88 1.36
N ALA A 298 0.63 -24.85 0.76
CA ALA A 298 1.19 -25.71 -0.27
C ALA A 298 1.44 -24.92 -1.57
N ASP A 299 0.49 -24.07 -1.98
CA ASP A 299 0.68 -23.21 -3.15
C ASP A 299 1.75 -22.13 -2.89
N LEU A 300 1.82 -21.55 -1.69
CA LEU A 300 2.91 -20.63 -1.32
C LEU A 300 4.28 -21.29 -1.47
N ILE A 301 4.46 -22.50 -0.90
CA ILE A 301 5.70 -23.27 -1.02
C ILE A 301 6.01 -23.58 -2.48
N LEU A 302 5.01 -23.94 -3.29
CA LEU A 302 5.19 -24.21 -4.71
C LEU A 302 5.70 -22.96 -5.46
N LYS A 303 5.12 -21.78 -5.23
CA LYS A 303 5.57 -20.54 -5.88
C LYS A 303 6.97 -20.15 -5.41
N LEU A 304 7.25 -20.25 -4.12
CA LEU A 304 8.58 -19.96 -3.56
C LEU A 304 9.62 -20.93 -4.10
N ARG A 305 9.38 -22.24 -4.09
CA ARG A 305 10.30 -23.23 -4.67
C ARG A 305 10.58 -22.94 -6.16
N THR A 306 9.55 -22.55 -6.91
CA THR A 306 9.68 -22.21 -8.34
C THR A 306 10.62 -21.03 -8.58
N ILE A 307 10.53 -19.97 -7.77
CA ILE A 307 11.35 -18.76 -7.94
C ILE A 307 12.74 -18.90 -7.30
N LEU A 308 12.85 -19.64 -6.19
CA LEU A 308 14.11 -19.87 -5.47
C LEU A 308 15.02 -20.89 -6.17
N GLY A 309 14.45 -21.80 -6.96
CA GLY A 309 15.19 -22.82 -7.70
C GLY A 309 16.13 -22.30 -8.79
N ASP A 310 16.02 -21.01 -9.15
CA ASP A 310 16.89 -20.36 -10.12
C ASP A 310 17.18 -18.92 -9.70
N LYS A 311 18.36 -18.70 -9.10
CA LYS A 311 18.78 -17.36 -8.65
C LYS A 311 18.82 -16.32 -9.77
N ALA A 312 19.08 -16.73 -11.01
CA ALA A 312 19.05 -15.79 -12.13
C ALA A 312 17.64 -15.25 -12.37
N LYS A 313 16.59 -16.05 -12.11
CA LYS A 313 15.20 -15.57 -12.18
C LYS A 313 14.91 -14.45 -11.19
N LEU A 314 15.45 -14.49 -9.97
CA LEU A 314 15.24 -13.44 -8.99
C LEU A 314 15.67 -12.08 -9.55
N LYS A 315 16.89 -12.02 -10.12
CA LYS A 315 17.43 -10.81 -10.74
C LYS A 315 16.65 -10.37 -11.97
N VAL A 316 16.27 -11.30 -12.85
CA VAL A 316 15.49 -11.00 -14.05
C VAL A 316 14.11 -10.46 -13.69
N MET A 317 13.37 -11.17 -12.85
CA MET A 317 12.02 -10.78 -12.41
C MET A 317 12.05 -9.45 -11.62
N GLY A 318 13.09 -9.25 -10.81
CA GLY A 318 13.34 -7.98 -10.13
C GLY A 318 13.57 -6.81 -11.09
N GLY A 319 14.35 -7.02 -12.15
CA GLY A 319 14.51 -6.05 -13.23
C GLY A 319 13.19 -5.69 -13.91
N VAL A 320 12.31 -6.68 -14.14
CA VAL A 320 10.96 -6.46 -14.69
C VAL A 320 10.10 -5.67 -13.70
N SER A 321 10.16 -5.97 -12.39
CA SER A 321 9.47 -5.17 -11.36
C SER A 321 9.86 -3.69 -11.44
N LEU A 322 11.15 -3.39 -11.54
CA LEU A 322 11.63 -2.01 -11.66
C LEU A 322 11.16 -1.35 -12.96
N GLN A 323 11.18 -2.08 -14.07
CA GLN A 323 10.69 -1.59 -15.35
C GLN A 323 9.19 -1.25 -15.28
N LEU A 324 8.37 -2.13 -14.70
CA LEU A 324 6.94 -1.89 -14.51
C LEU A 324 6.70 -0.68 -13.60
N THR A 325 7.51 -0.50 -12.55
CA THR A 325 7.46 0.70 -11.70
C THR A 325 7.74 1.98 -12.50
N LYS A 326 8.75 1.97 -13.37
CA LYS A 326 9.12 3.11 -14.24
C LYS A 326 8.06 3.40 -15.30
N GLN A 327 7.34 2.40 -15.78
CA GLN A 327 6.34 2.56 -16.84
C GLN A 327 4.95 2.91 -16.32
N LEU A 328 4.51 2.30 -15.21
CA LEU A 328 3.11 2.30 -14.80
C LEU A 328 2.85 2.99 -13.46
N HIS A 329 3.89 3.19 -12.65
CA HIS A 329 3.75 3.65 -11.26
C HIS A 329 4.56 4.93 -10.95
N GLN A 330 5.03 5.67 -11.96
CA GLN A 330 5.70 6.94 -11.70
C GLN A 330 4.71 8.01 -11.21
N PRO A 331 5.14 8.96 -10.35
CA PRO A 331 4.25 10.00 -9.82
C PRO A 331 3.53 10.85 -10.89
N VAL A 332 4.13 10.97 -12.08
CA VAL A 332 3.51 11.63 -13.24
C VAL A 332 2.21 10.93 -13.71
N ILE A 333 2.11 9.61 -13.55
CA ILE A 333 0.91 8.84 -13.94
C ILE A 333 -0.29 9.24 -13.08
N PHE A 334 -0.08 9.43 -11.76
CA PHE A 334 -1.12 9.97 -10.88
C PHE A 334 -1.55 11.36 -11.34
N TYR A 335 -0.58 12.24 -11.59
CA TYR A 335 -0.86 13.61 -12.01
C TYR A 335 -1.73 13.65 -13.28
N GLN A 336 -1.29 12.96 -14.34
CA GLN A 336 -2.01 12.91 -15.61
C GLN A 336 -3.45 12.40 -15.44
N LYS A 337 -3.64 11.29 -14.70
CA LYS A 337 -4.96 10.71 -14.47
C LYS A 337 -5.85 11.62 -13.64
N VAL A 338 -5.33 12.21 -12.56
CA VAL A 338 -6.12 13.10 -11.70
C VAL A 338 -6.51 14.37 -12.44
N MET A 339 -5.58 15.00 -13.17
CA MET A 339 -5.90 16.19 -13.98
C MET A 339 -6.96 15.89 -15.04
N ALA A 340 -6.92 14.72 -15.68
CA ALA A 340 -7.94 14.32 -16.66
C ALA A 340 -9.33 14.04 -16.05
N ILE A 341 -9.41 13.71 -14.76
CA ILE A 341 -10.68 13.49 -14.05
C ILE A 341 -11.29 14.82 -13.59
N ILE A 342 -10.44 15.76 -13.15
CA ILE A 342 -10.91 17.00 -12.53
C ILE A 342 -11.08 18.16 -13.51
N ASN A 343 -10.43 18.13 -14.68
CA ASN A 343 -10.58 19.13 -15.74
C ASN A 343 -11.76 18.77 -16.64
#